data_AF-A0A1I5DDS0-F1
#
_entry.id   AF-A0A1I5DDS0-F1
#
_cell.length_a   1.000
_cell.length_b   1.000
_cell.length_c   1.000
_cell.angle_alpha   90.00
_cell.angle_beta   90.00
_cell.angle_gamma   90.00
#
_symmetry.space_group_name_H-M   'P 1'
#
loop_
_entity.id
_entity.type
_entity.pdbx_description
1 polymer ?
#
loop_
_entity_poly.entity_id
_entity_poly.type
_entity_poly.pdbx_seq_one_letter_code
_entity_poly.pdbx_strand_id
1 'polypeptide(L)'
;MKKYKVAAVIMIIHGGFMELGGVFCMILALLLGTDKFDIGQYFEFKLPYFQENIYMMMVMGAIYGVLRLTGAIGLLKNQMWGLALSLIISTITISLMMFLLPAGIMDGILAGSTLILILMQFLGDKKIVE
;
A
#
# COMPACT_ATOMS: atom_id res chain seq x y z
N MET A 1 0.35 7.18 -22.77
CA MET A 1 -0.24 7.44 -21.44
C MET A 1 -1.22 6.38 -20.93
N LYS A 2 -1.75 5.44 -21.74
CA LYS A 2 -2.78 4.47 -21.27
C LYS A 2 -2.23 3.26 -20.51
N LYS A 3 -0.99 2.83 -20.79
CA LYS A 3 -0.44 1.52 -20.37
C LYS A 3 -0.51 1.26 -18.85
N TYR A 4 -0.09 2.19 -18.00
CA TYR A 4 -0.03 1.96 -16.54
C TYR A 4 -1.13 2.64 -15.72
N LYS A 5 -2.16 3.21 -16.38
CA LYS A 5 -3.15 4.05 -15.69
C LYS A 5 -3.94 3.29 -14.63
N VAL A 6 -4.34 2.05 -14.93
CA VAL A 6 -5.12 1.22 -13.99
C VAL A 6 -4.28 0.86 -12.76
N ALA A 7 -3.04 0.39 -12.97
CA ALA A 7 -2.11 0.09 -11.88
C ALA A 7 -1.86 1.34 -10.99
N ALA A 8 -1.65 2.50 -11.60
CA ALA A 8 -1.46 3.75 -10.86
C ALA A 8 -2.70 4.15 -10.04
N VAL A 9 -3.92 3.96 -10.57
CA VAL A 9 -5.15 4.25 -9.83
C VAL A 9 -5.28 3.32 -8.62
N ILE A 10 -4.99 2.03 -8.78
CA ILE A 10 -5.01 1.06 -7.66
C ILE A 10 -3.99 1.49 -6.59
N MET A 11 -2.77 1.88 -6.99
CA MET A 11 -1.76 2.38 -6.06
C MET A 11 -2.19 3.66 -5.35
N ILE A 12 -2.94 4.56 -6.01
CA ILE A 12 -3.48 5.76 -5.38
C ILE A 12 -4.55 5.42 -4.35
N ILE A 13 -5.44 4.48 -4.66
CA ILE A 13 -6.45 4.02 -3.70
C ILE A 13 -5.77 3.34 -2.51
N HIS A 14 -4.83 2.43 -2.76
CA HIS A 14 -4.13 1.70 -1.72
C HIS A 14 -3.28 2.64 -0.84
N GLY A 15 -2.39 3.43 -1.44
CA GLY A 15 -1.48 4.31 -0.68
C GLY A 15 -2.14 5.58 -0.15
N GLY A 16 -3.03 6.18 -0.92
CA GLY A 16 -3.69 7.43 -0.55
C GLY A 16 -4.89 7.23 0.37
N PHE A 17 -5.78 6.29 0.03
CA PHE A 17 -7.02 6.14 0.80
C PHE A 17 -6.86 5.20 1.98
N MET A 18 -6.19 4.05 1.81
CA MET A 18 -6.05 3.09 2.91
C MET A 18 -4.89 3.45 3.84
N GLU A 19 -3.68 3.59 3.30
CA GLU A 19 -2.48 3.78 4.13
C GLU A 19 -2.42 5.17 4.77
N LEU A 20 -2.57 6.24 3.97
CA LEU A 20 -2.62 7.59 4.52
C LEU A 20 -3.94 7.90 5.24
N GLY A 21 -5.05 7.28 4.86
CA GLY A 21 -6.33 7.39 5.57
C GLY A 21 -6.22 6.97 7.04
N GLY A 22 -5.49 5.89 7.32
CA GLY A 22 -5.21 5.46 8.70
C GLY A 22 -4.52 6.52 9.54
N VAL A 23 -3.59 7.28 8.95
CA VAL A 23 -2.91 8.39 9.64
C VAL A 23 -3.83 9.57 9.90
N PHE A 24 -4.73 9.90 8.98
CA PHE A 24 -5.76 10.91 9.25
C PHE A 24 -6.67 10.50 10.42
N CYS A 25 -7.03 9.22 10.52
CA CYS A 25 -7.76 8.69 11.68
C CYS A 25 -6.94 8.81 12.99
N MET A 26 -5.62 8.59 12.94
CA MET A 26 -4.74 8.83 14.10
C MET A 26 -4.75 10.28 14.54
N ILE A 27 -4.60 11.23 13.61
CA ILE A 27 -4.61 12.67 13.92
C ILE A 27 -5.95 13.06 14.58
N LEU A 28 -7.06 12.54 14.07
CA LEU A 28 -8.38 12.77 14.65
C LEU A 28 -8.49 12.19 16.07
N ALA A 29 -7.98 10.98 16.30
CA ALA A 29 -7.95 10.35 17.63
C ALA A 29 -7.16 11.20 18.64
N LEU A 30 -5.99 11.70 18.23
CA LEU A 30 -5.13 12.55 19.07
C LEU A 30 -5.77 13.91 19.38
N LEU A 31 -6.55 14.48 18.45
CA LEU A 31 -7.25 15.75 18.64
C LEU A 31 -8.51 15.61 19.51
N LEU A 32 -9.26 14.51 19.37
CA LEU A 32 -10.54 14.28 20.07
C LEU A 32 -10.36 13.60 21.44
N GLY A 33 -9.18 13.04 21.71
CA GLY A 33 -8.87 12.26 22.90
C GLY A 33 -9.18 10.77 22.66
N THR A 34 -8.24 9.91 23.06
CA THR A 34 -8.33 8.44 22.91
C THR A 34 -9.50 7.83 23.67
N ASP A 35 -10.02 8.54 24.67
CA ASP A 35 -11.16 8.15 25.50
C ASP A 35 -12.48 8.16 24.71
N LYS A 36 -12.52 8.91 23.59
CA LYS A 36 -13.68 9.06 22.71
C LYS A 36 -13.53 8.33 21.38
N PHE A 37 -12.29 8.08 20.95
CA PHE A 37 -11.99 7.42 19.69
C PHE A 37 -10.78 6.49 19.85
N ASP A 38 -11.07 5.20 20.05
CA ASP A 38 -10.06 4.15 20.19
C ASP A 38 -9.77 3.50 18.83
N ILE A 39 -8.57 3.74 18.32
CA ILE A 39 -8.13 3.22 17.02
C ILE A 39 -7.99 1.69 17.05
N GLY A 40 -7.68 1.10 18.21
CA GLY A 40 -7.52 -0.35 18.38
C GLY A 40 -8.79 -1.15 18.16
N GLN A 41 -9.96 -0.51 18.19
CA GLN A 41 -11.23 -1.14 17.85
C GLN A 41 -11.48 -1.25 16.35
N TYR A 42 -10.82 -0.42 15.54
CA TYR A 42 -10.99 -0.37 14.09
C TYR A 42 -9.85 -1.04 13.32
N PHE A 43 -8.66 -1.08 13.92
CA PHE A 43 -7.49 -1.76 13.40
C PHE A 43 -7.08 -2.89 14.33
N GLU A 44 -7.39 -4.11 13.91
CA GLU A 44 -7.01 -5.32 14.62
C GLU A 44 -5.89 -6.01 13.85
N PHE A 45 -4.83 -6.41 14.55
CA PHE A 45 -3.75 -7.23 14.04
C PHE A 45 -3.65 -8.50 14.88
N LYS A 46 -3.60 -9.66 14.22
CA LYS A 46 -3.42 -10.94 14.90
C LYS A 46 -2.05 -11.08 15.58
N LEU A 47 -1.04 -10.36 15.08
CA LEU A 47 0.29 -10.37 15.68
C LEU A 47 0.31 -9.37 16.86
N PRO A 48 0.53 -9.84 18.11
CA PRO A 48 0.43 -8.97 19.30
C PRO A 48 1.36 -7.76 19.25
N TYR A 49 2.57 -7.94 18.72
CA TYR A 49 3.54 -6.86 18.56
C TYR A 49 2.98 -5.67 17.78
N PHE A 50 2.20 -5.91 16.72
CA PHE A 50 1.60 -4.83 15.93
C PHE A 50 0.37 -4.23 16.60
N GLN A 51 -0.41 -5.03 17.33
CA GLN A 51 -1.56 -4.55 18.10
C GLN A 51 -1.13 -3.65 19.27
N GLU A 52 -0.03 -3.99 19.95
CA GLU A 52 0.52 -3.21 21.06
C GLU A 52 1.21 -1.92 20.57
N ASN A 53 1.65 -1.89 19.32
CA ASN A 53 2.39 -0.76 18.72
C ASN A 53 1.63 -0.11 17.55
N ILE A 54 0.29 -0.05 17.61
CA ILE A 54 -0.58 0.47 16.53
C ILE A 54 -0.16 1.86 16.04
N TYR A 55 0.25 2.76 16.93
CA TYR A 55 0.71 4.10 16.53
C TYR A 55 1.96 4.04 15.64
N MET A 56 2.93 3.19 15.98
CA MET A 56 4.13 2.99 15.14
C MET A 56 3.76 2.32 13.82
N MET A 57 2.85 1.35 13.84
CA MET A 57 2.33 0.70 12.63
C MET A 57 1.68 1.71 11.68
N MET A 58 0.87 2.64 12.19
CA MET A 58 0.26 3.69 11.37
C MET A 58 1.30 4.63 10.76
N VAL A 59 2.37 4.97 11.49
CA VAL A 59 3.50 5.74 10.93
C VAL A 59 4.18 4.96 9.80
N MET A 60 4.41 3.65 9.99
CA MET A 60 4.95 2.80 8.92
C MET A 60 4.01 2.78 7.72
N GLY A 61 2.70 2.61 7.93
CA GLY A 61 1.67 2.69 6.90
C GLY A 61 1.77 3.99 6.11
N ALA A 62 1.95 5.14 6.76
CA ALA A 62 2.16 6.43 6.09
C ALA A 62 3.36 6.40 5.14
N ILE A 63 4.49 5.83 5.58
CA ILE A 63 5.70 5.71 4.76
C ILE A 63 5.42 4.87 3.52
N TYR A 64 4.77 3.72 3.68
CA TYR A 64 4.35 2.89 2.54
C TYR A 64 3.41 3.66 1.61
N GLY A 65 2.44 4.39 2.16
CA GLY A 65 1.49 5.20 1.40
C GLY A 65 2.16 6.28 0.56
N VAL A 66 3.11 7.03 1.13
CA VAL A 66 3.87 8.06 0.40
C VAL A 66 4.72 7.45 -0.71
N LEU A 67 5.43 6.36 -0.42
CA LEU A 67 6.24 5.66 -1.43
C LEU A 67 5.38 5.13 -2.57
N ARG A 68 4.22 4.55 -2.24
CA ARG A 68 3.26 4.01 -3.21
C ARG A 68 2.64 5.11 -4.06
N LEU A 69 2.25 6.25 -3.48
CA LEU A 69 1.78 7.41 -4.24
C LEU A 69 2.86 7.98 -5.15
N THR A 70 4.10 8.05 -4.68
CA THR A 70 5.25 8.50 -5.48
C THR A 70 5.48 7.57 -6.66
N GLY A 71 5.40 6.24 -6.45
CA GLY A 71 5.43 5.22 -7.50
C GLY A 71 4.29 5.40 -8.51
N ALA A 72 3.07 5.63 -8.04
CA ALA A 72 1.91 5.89 -8.89
C ALA A 72 2.08 7.14 -9.77
N ILE A 73 2.59 8.24 -9.20
CA ILE A 73 2.90 9.47 -9.96
C ILE A 73 3.97 9.18 -11.02
N GLY A 74 5.01 8.41 -10.67
CA GLY A 74 6.03 7.97 -11.62
C GLY A 74 5.45 7.12 -12.76
N LEU A 75 4.54 6.19 -12.46
CA LEU A 75 3.82 5.39 -13.46
C LEU A 75 2.94 6.27 -14.37
N LEU A 76 2.21 7.23 -13.82
CA LEU A 76 1.38 8.17 -14.61
C LEU A 76 2.21 9.04 -15.54
N LYS A 77 3.41 9.45 -15.09
CA LYS A 77 4.40 10.16 -15.89
C LYS A 77 5.19 9.24 -16.84
N ASN A 78 4.88 7.94 -16.84
CA ASN A 78 5.55 6.90 -17.64
C ASN A 78 7.07 6.88 -17.44
N GLN A 79 7.52 7.03 -16.20
CA GLN A 79 8.93 7.08 -15.82
C GLN A 79 9.41 5.70 -15.32
N MET A 80 10.63 5.31 -15.69
CA MET A 80 11.21 4.02 -15.29
C MET A 80 11.42 3.91 -13.78
N TRP A 81 11.79 4.99 -13.11
CA TRP A 81 11.92 5.00 -11.65
C TRP A 81 10.59 4.72 -10.95
N GLY A 82 9.48 5.19 -11.52
CA GLY A 82 8.13 4.94 -11.00
C GLY A 82 7.74 3.47 -11.12
N LEU A 83 8.06 2.86 -12.26
CA LEU A 83 7.87 1.42 -12.47
C LEU A 83 8.69 0.59 -11.49
N ALA A 84 9.99 0.89 -11.34
CA ALA A 84 10.87 0.18 -10.43
C ALA A 84 10.40 0.30 -8.97
N LEU A 85 10.08 1.51 -8.51
CA LEU A 85 9.56 1.75 -7.17
C LEU A 85 8.26 0.99 -6.93
N SER A 86 7.36 0.98 -7.92
CA SER A 86 6.06 0.28 -7.84
C SER A 86 6.21 -1.24 -7.76
N LEU A 87 7.17 -1.82 -8.50
CA LEU A 87 7.50 -3.25 -8.42
C LEU A 87 8.07 -3.62 -7.04
N ILE A 88 9.00 -2.82 -6.53
CA ILE A 88 9.65 -3.05 -5.23
C ILE A 88 8.60 -2.98 -4.12
N ILE A 89 7.83 -1.89 -4.06
CA ILE A 89 6.87 -1.69 -2.97
C ILE A 89 5.75 -2.74 -2.99
N SER A 90 5.28 -3.14 -4.18
CA SER A 90 4.23 -4.16 -4.29
C SER A 90 4.75 -5.53 -3.86
N THR A 91 5.97 -5.88 -4.24
CA THR A 91 6.61 -7.13 -3.80
C THR A 91 6.79 -7.16 -2.29
N ILE A 92 7.32 -6.09 -1.69
CA ILE A 92 7.52 -5.99 -0.24
C ILE A 92 6.18 -6.15 0.49
N THR A 93 5.13 -5.47 0.05
CA THR A 93 3.81 -5.57 0.68
C THR A 93 3.24 -6.99 0.61
N ILE A 94 3.36 -7.68 -0.53
CA ILE A 94 2.92 -9.07 -0.64
C ILE A 94 3.74 -9.98 0.29
N SER A 95 5.05 -9.75 0.43
CA SER A 95 5.88 -10.51 1.37
C SER A 95 5.49 -10.29 2.82
N LEU A 96 5.05 -9.09 3.18
CA LEU A 96 4.72 -8.74 4.57
C LEU A 96 3.26 -8.99 4.95
N MET A 97 2.36 -9.18 3.97
CA MET A 97 0.91 -9.25 4.20
C MET A 97 0.47 -10.30 5.23
N MET A 98 1.19 -11.43 5.32
CA MET A 98 0.87 -12.51 6.26
C MET A 98 1.02 -12.07 7.72
N PHE A 99 1.95 -11.16 8.02
CA PHE A 99 2.15 -10.64 9.37
C PHE A 99 1.10 -9.60 9.77
N LEU A 100 0.38 -9.06 8.80
CA LEU A 100 -0.59 -7.96 8.98
C LEU A 100 -2.04 -8.46 9.01
N LEU A 101 -2.28 -9.77 9.13
CA LEU A 101 -3.64 -10.31 9.12
C LEU A 101 -4.51 -9.73 10.26
N PRO A 102 -5.79 -9.41 10.01
CA PRO A 102 -6.51 -9.56 8.74
C PRO A 102 -6.28 -8.45 7.70
N ALA A 103 -5.81 -7.25 8.10
CA ALA A 103 -5.62 -6.10 7.20
C ALA A 103 -4.76 -6.44 5.96
N GLY A 104 -3.75 -7.29 6.16
CA GLY A 104 -2.87 -7.77 5.10
C GLY A 104 -3.57 -8.46 3.92
N ILE A 105 -4.78 -9.01 4.09
CA ILE A 105 -5.53 -9.60 2.96
C ILE A 105 -5.81 -8.53 1.89
N MET A 106 -6.28 -7.36 2.32
CA MET A 106 -6.58 -6.25 1.40
C MET A 106 -5.31 -5.73 0.75
N ASP A 107 -4.23 -5.61 1.53
CA ASP A 107 -2.91 -5.21 1.02
C ASP A 107 -2.40 -6.18 -0.05
N GLY A 108 -2.53 -7.48 0.19
CA GLY A 108 -2.16 -8.52 -0.76
C GLY A 108 -2.95 -8.45 -2.07
N ILE A 109 -4.27 -8.21 -1.99
CA ILE A 109 -5.12 -8.08 -3.19
C ILE A 109 -4.70 -6.86 -4.02
N LEU A 110 -4.54 -5.69 -3.39
CA LEU A 110 -4.24 -4.45 -4.10
C LEU A 110 -2.80 -4.41 -4.63
N ALA A 111 -1.83 -4.83 -3.82
CA ALA A 111 -0.43 -4.91 -4.23
C ALA A 111 -0.21 -6.02 -5.27
N GLY A 112 -0.85 -7.18 -5.09
CA GLY A 112 -0.82 -8.29 -6.06
C GLY A 112 -1.41 -7.89 -7.41
N SER A 113 -2.59 -7.26 -7.41
CA SER A 113 -3.23 -6.76 -8.64
C SER A 113 -2.35 -5.72 -9.34
N THR A 114 -1.78 -4.78 -8.58
CA THR A 114 -0.85 -3.78 -9.10
C THR A 114 0.37 -4.44 -9.75
N LEU A 115 0.99 -5.40 -9.06
CA LEU A 115 2.17 -6.10 -9.55
C LEU A 115 1.88 -6.85 -10.86
N ILE A 116 0.79 -7.60 -10.92
CA ILE A 116 0.36 -8.32 -12.13
C ILE A 116 0.16 -7.34 -13.28
N LEU A 117 -0.56 -6.24 -13.07
CA LEU A 117 -0.82 -5.25 -14.12
C LEU A 117 0.48 -4.61 -14.63
N ILE A 118 1.42 -4.29 -13.74
CA ILE A 118 2.73 -3.75 -14.14
C ILE A 118 3.51 -4.77 -14.97
N LEU A 119 3.58 -6.03 -14.52
CA LEU A 119 4.31 -7.10 -15.22
C LEU A 119 3.70 -7.41 -16.58
N MET A 120 2.38 -7.56 -16.67
CA MET A 120 1.67 -7.73 -17.94
C MET A 120 1.98 -6.59 -18.90
N GLN A 121 2.01 -5.36 -18.41
CA GLN A 121 2.20 -4.22 -19.26
C GLN A 121 3.65 -3.98 -19.68
N PHE A 122 4.62 -4.37 -18.85
CA PHE A 122 6.06 -4.20 -19.08
C PHE A 122 6.69 -5.37 -19.86
N LEU A 123 6.26 -6.61 -19.57
CA LEU A 123 6.81 -7.83 -20.14
C LEU A 123 5.84 -8.59 -21.06
N GLY A 124 4.55 -8.24 -21.11
CA GLY A 124 3.53 -9.08 -21.77
C GLY A 124 3.77 -9.37 -23.25
N ASP A 125 4.46 -8.48 -23.97
CA ASP A 125 4.80 -8.69 -25.38
C ASP A 125 6.09 -9.52 -25.57
N LYS A 126 6.84 -9.77 -24.49
CA LYS A 126 8.10 -10.52 -24.51
C LYS A 126 7.82 -12.00 -24.27
N LYS A 127 8.19 -12.83 -25.24
CA LYS A 127 8.15 -14.29 -25.07
C LYS A 127 9.38 -14.72 -24.26
N ILE A 128 9.18 -15.77 -23.46
CA ILE A 128 10.31 -16.52 -22.89
C ILE A 128 10.95 -17.24 -24.08
N VAL A 129 12.16 -16.81 -24.45
CA VAL A 129 12.96 -17.49 -25.46
C VAL A 129 13.91 -18.40 -24.68
N GLU A 130 13.88 -19.68 -25.04
CA GLU A 130 14.68 -20.76 -24.43
C GLU A 130 16.18 -20.57 -24.69
#